data_AF-E9PH66-F1
#
_entry.id   AF-E9PH66-F1
#
_cell.length_a   1.000
_cell.length_b   1.000
_cell.length_c   1.000
_cell.angle_alpha   90.00
_cell.angle_beta   90.00
_cell.angle_gamma   90.00
#
_symmetry.space_group_name_H-M   'P 1'
#
loop_
_entity.id
_entity.type
_entity.pdbx_description
1 polymer ?
#
loop_
_entity_poly.entity_id
_entity_poly.type
_entity_poly.pdbx_seq_one_letter_code
_entity_poly.pdbx_strand_id
1 'polypeptide(L)' 'MSQWYELQQLDSKFLEQVHQLYDDSFPMEIRQYLAQWLEKQDWEHAANDVSFATIRFHDLLSQLDDQYS' A
#
# COMPACT_ATOMS: atom_id res chain seq x y z
N MET A 1 -3.28 14.67 -2.39
CA MET A 1 -2.83 13.74 -3.44
C MET A 1 -2.05 12.64 -2.74
N SER A 2 -2.25 11.38 -3.13
CA SER A 2 -1.44 10.27 -2.63
C SER A 2 -0.03 10.36 -3.23
N GLN A 3 1.00 10.04 -2.45
CA GLN A 3 2.38 9.85 -2.92
C GLN A 3 2.44 8.81 -4.04
N TRP A 4 1.54 7.83 -4.05
CA TRP A 4 1.42 6.88 -5.16
C TRP A 4 1.10 7.57 -6.50
N TYR A 5 0.23 8.58 -6.49
CA TYR A 5 -0.11 9.31 -7.71
C TYR A 5 1.09 10.09 -8.25
N GLU A 6 1.91 10.65 -7.36
CA GLU A 6 3.16 11.31 -7.74
C GLU A 6 4.20 10.31 -8.27
N LEU A 7 4.29 9.11 -7.68
CA LEU A 7 5.14 8.02 -8.17
C LEU A 7 4.75 7.61 -9.61
N GLN A 8 3.46 7.58 -9.94
CA GLN A 8 2.98 7.26 -11.28
C GLN A 8 3.32 8.32 -12.34
N GLN A 9 3.65 9.54 -11.93
CA GLN A 9 4.07 10.62 -12.83
C GLN A 9 5.59 10.66 -13.03
N LEU A 10 6.36 9.78 -12.37
CA LEU A 10 7.81 9.73 -12.54
C LEU A 10 8.23 9.13 -13.89
N ASP A 11 9.45 9.43 -14.32
CA ASP A 11 10.08 8.82 -15.48
C ASP A 11 10.08 7.28 -15.39
N SER A 12 10.03 6.63 -16.55
CA SER A 12 10.00 5.17 -16.70
C SER A 12 11.08 4.45 -15.89
N LYS A 13 12.28 5.05 -15.78
CA LYS A 13 13.39 4.51 -14.98
C LYS A 13 13.05 4.34 -13.50
N PHE A 14 12.27 5.26 -12.93
CA PHE A 14 11.86 5.19 -11.53
C PHE A 14 10.66 4.27 -11.37
N LEU A 15 9.74 4.25 -12.34
CA LEU A 15 8.66 3.27 -12.36
C LEU A 15 9.19 1.85 -12.38
N GLU A 16 10.23 1.55 -13.15
CA GLU A 16 10.90 0.24 -13.14
C GLU A 16 11.45 -0.10 -11.74
N GLN A 17 12.08 0.85 -11.05
CA GLN A 17 12.56 0.65 -9.68
C GLN A 17 11.40 0.41 -8.70
N VAL A 18 10.31 1.17 -8.84
CA VAL A 18 9.10 1.00 -8.03
C VAL A 18 8.53 -0.39 -8.27
N HIS A 19 8.41 -0.83 -9.53
CA HIS A 19 7.94 -2.18 -9.88
C HIS A 19 8.81 -3.28 -9.26
N GLN A 20 10.13 -3.07 -9.15
CA GLN A 20 11.03 -4.04 -8.49
C GLN A 20 10.83 -4.14 -6.97
N LEU A 21 10.24 -3.13 -6.34
CA LEU A 21 9.92 -3.15 -4.91
C LEU A 21 8.63 -3.93 -4.60
N TYR A 22 7.76 -4.11 -5.61
CA TYR A 22 6.53 -4.89 -5.48
C TYR A 22 6.77 -6.31 -5.99
N ASP A 23 6.83 -7.26 -5.06
CA ASP A 23 6.93 -8.69 -5.34
C ASP A 23 5.53 -9.36 -5.37
N ASP A 24 5.44 -10.65 -5.68
CA ASP A 24 4.18 -11.42 -5.73
C ASP A 24 3.39 -11.36 -4.41
N SER A 25 4.07 -11.04 -3.31
CA SER A 25 3.43 -10.86 -1.98
C SER A 25 2.65 -9.55 -1.82
N PHE A 26 2.92 -8.51 -2.63
CA PHE A 26 2.20 -7.24 -2.51
C PHE A 26 2.00 -6.59 -3.91
N PRO A 27 0.88 -6.85 -4.58
CA PRO A 27 0.65 -6.34 -5.92
C PRO A 27 0.46 -4.82 -5.93
N MET A 28 0.98 -4.17 -6.97
CA MET A 28 0.85 -2.72 -7.20
C MET A 28 -0.60 -2.24 -7.24
N GLU A 29 -1.53 -3.11 -7.65
CA GLU A 29 -2.95 -2.82 -7.64
C GLU A 29 -3.43 -2.49 -6.22
N ILE A 30 -3.12 -3.33 -5.24
CA ILE A 30 -3.48 -3.08 -3.83
C ILE A 30 -2.84 -1.77 -3.35
N ARG A 31 -1.57 -1.52 -3.69
CA ARG A 31 -0.90 -0.26 -3.34
C ARG A 31 -1.60 0.95 -3.93
N GLN A 32 -2.02 0.87 -5.19
CA GLN A 32 -2.69 1.95 -5.91
C GLN A 32 -4.07 2.23 -5.34
N TYR A 33 -4.89 1.19 -5.19
CA TYR A 33 -6.26 1.31 -4.69
C TYR A 33 -6.29 1.81 -3.25
N LEU A 34 -5.42 1.26 -2.40
CA LEU A 34 -5.32 1.64 -1.00
C LEU A 34 -4.27 2.74 -0.78
N ALA A 35 -3.77 3.43 -1.81
CA ALA A 35 -2.66 4.38 -1.68
C ALA A 35 -2.89 5.40 -0.56
N GLN A 36 -4.05 6.06 -0.59
CA GLN A 36 -4.42 7.05 0.40
C GLN A 36 -4.62 6.48 1.80
N TRP A 37 -5.08 5.24 1.92
CA TRP A 37 -5.24 4.57 3.21
C TRP A 37 -3.87 4.16 3.74
N LEU A 38 -3.09 3.44 2.94
CA LEU A 38 -1.75 2.95 3.28
C LEU A 38 -0.83 4.10 3.73
N GLU A 39 -0.86 5.24 3.05
CA GLU A 39 -0.04 6.41 3.40
C GLU A 39 -0.45 7.08 4.73
N LYS A 40 -1.67 6.85 5.20
CA LYS A 40 -2.14 7.33 6.51
C LYS A 40 -1.83 6.36 7.64
N GLN A 41 -1.28 5.18 7.33
CA GLN A 41 -0.98 4.17 8.34
C GLN A 41 0.41 4.36 8.93
N ASP A 42 0.51 4.07 10.21
CA ASP A 42 1.76 4.11 10.98
C ASP A 42 2.49 2.76 10.84
N TRP A 43 3.17 2.56 9.70
CA TRP A 43 3.87 1.30 9.41
C TRP A 43 5.02 1.02 10.37
N GLU A 44 5.69 2.05 10.86
CA GLU A 44 6.76 1.91 11.86
C GLU A 44 6.20 1.33 13.17
N HIS A 45 5.04 1.81 13.61
CA HIS A 45 4.36 1.26 14.78
C HIS A 45 3.87 -0.17 14.53
N ALA A 46 3.30 -0.44 13.35
CA ALA A 46 2.87 -1.78 12.96
C ALA A 46 4.04 -2.77 12.92
N ALA A 47 5.22 -2.36 12.47
CA ALA A 47 6.41 -3.20 12.44
C ALA A 47 6.91 -3.56 13.86
N ASN A 48 6.69 -2.68 14.83
CA ASN A 48 7.11 -2.89 16.22
C ASN A 48 6.03 -3.58 17.09
N ASP A 49 4.75 -3.45 16.74
CA ASP A 49 3.63 -4.00 17.49
C ASP A 49 2.77 -4.95 16.65
N VAL A 50 2.87 -6.25 16.95
CA VAL A 50 2.14 -7.32 16.24
C VAL A 50 0.63 -7.18 16.36
N SER A 51 0.11 -6.65 17.47
CA SER A 51 -1.33 -6.44 17.64
C SER A 51 -1.81 -5.35 16.69
N PHE A 52 -1.05 -4.26 16.59
CA PHE A 52 -1.33 -3.20 15.64
C PHE A 52 -1.18 -3.66 14.19
N ALA A 53 -0.15 -4.46 13.88
CA ALA A 53 0.02 -5.09 12.56
C ALA A 53 -1.19 -5.92 12.17
N THR A 54 -1.71 -6.72 13.11
CA THR A 54 -2.89 -7.56 12.92
C THR A 54 -4.12 -6.70 12.63
N ILE A 55 -4.36 -5.63 13.40
CA ILE A 55 -5.47 -4.70 13.15
C ILE A 55 -5.34 -4.06 11.77
N ARG A 56 -4.14 -3.60 11.39
CA ARG A 56 -3.90 -3.00 10.06
C ARG A 56 -4.13 -3.99 8.94
N PHE A 57 -3.77 -5.25 9.12
CA PHE A 57 -4.06 -6.30 8.16
C PHE A 57 -5.57 -6.54 8.03
N HIS A 58 -6.31 -6.57 9.14
CA HIS A 58 -7.78 -6.66 9.11
C HIS A 58 -8.44 -5.46 8.43
N ASP A 59 -7.99 -4.23 8.73
CA ASP A 59 -8.45 -3.02 8.03
C ASP A 59 -8.17 -3.13 6.53
N LEU A 60 -6.98 -3.57 6.13
CA LEU A 60 -6.63 -3.75 4.72
C LEU A 60 -7.57 -4.73 4.02
N LEU A 61 -7.89 -5.86 4.65
CA LEU A 61 -8.88 -6.81 4.13
C LEU A 61 -10.28 -6.18 4.03
N SER A 62 -10.70 -5.42 5.04
CA SER A 62 -11.99 -4.72 5.01
C SER A 62 -12.07 -3.68 3.90
N GLN A 63 -10.98 -2.95 3.64
CA GLN A 63 -10.93 -1.98 2.56
C GLN A 63 -10.99 -2.67 1.19
N LEU A 64 -10.37 -3.84 1.04
CA LEU A 64 -10.49 -4.63 -0.18
C LEU A 64 -11.92 -5.15 -0.38
N ASP A 65 -12.56 -5.63 0.69
CA ASP A 65 -13.95 -6.14 0.64
C ASP A 65 -14.97 -5.06 0.25
N ASP A 66 -14.83 -3.85 0.82
CA ASP A 66 -15.69 -2.69 0.52
C ASP A 66 -15.60 -2.29 -0.97
N GLN A 67 -14.44 -2.48 -1.60
CA GLN A 67 -14.24 -2.18 -3.04
C GLN A 67 -14.85 -3.24 -3.97
N TYR A 68 -15.06 -4.47 -3.49
CA TYR A 68 -15.64 -5.58 -4.28
C TYR A 68 -17.17 -5.72 -4.10
N SER A 69 -17.81 -4.85 -3.30
CA SER A 69 -19.25 -4.84 -3.02
C SER A 69 -20.10 -4.05 -4.01
#